data_AF-A0A510JLY0-F1
#
_entry.id   AF-A0A510JLY0-F1
#
_cell.length_a   1.000
_cell.length_b   1.000
_cell.length_c   1.000
_cell.angle_alpha   90.00
_cell.angle_beta   90.00
_cell.angle_gamma   90.00
#
_symmetry.space_group_name_H-M   'P 1'
#
loop_
_entity.id
_entity.type
_entity.pdbx_description
1 polymer ?
#
loop_
_entity_poly.entity_id
_entity_poly.type
_entity_poly.pdbx_seq_one_letter_code
_entity_poly.pdbx_strand_id
1 'polypeptide(L)'
;MKKIFFSLFLLFVSISFSNFTSKGGSMYCLKIGKITELNAGDHSFKAGLCRITTTSNEKVVKNVTVIQKGGYIADGNVDFDDRLVYGIAYNYLKYNSKSNKLFAYVFDPYNPNIKVITNNFLAPAENIEDYTDILSYRFNYNTFVSDYNSVY
;
A
#
# COMPACT_ATOMS: atom_id res chain seq x y z
N MET A 1 -5.99 -43.64 -26.22
CA MET A 1 -6.36 -42.55 -25.29
C MET A 1 -5.29 -42.42 -24.20
N LYS A 2 -4.40 -41.43 -24.27
CA LYS A 2 -3.51 -41.06 -23.14
C LYS A 2 -3.27 -39.55 -23.16
N LYS A 3 -4.06 -38.91 -22.29
CA LYS A 3 -3.90 -37.63 -21.60
C LYS A 3 -2.80 -36.67 -22.11
N ILE A 4 -3.24 -35.67 -22.88
CA ILE A 4 -2.60 -34.36 -22.90
C ILE A 4 -3.07 -33.66 -21.61
N PHE A 5 -2.18 -33.46 -20.64
CA PHE A 5 -2.40 -32.44 -19.62
C PHE A 5 -1.25 -31.46 -19.68
N PHE A 6 -1.60 -30.30 -20.23
CA PHE A 6 -0.87 -29.04 -20.24
C PHE A 6 -0.10 -28.83 -18.94
N SER A 7 1.22 -28.95 -19.01
CA SER A 7 2.10 -28.28 -18.06
C SER A 7 2.13 -26.80 -18.43
N LEU A 8 1.04 -26.09 -18.11
CA LEU A 8 1.02 -24.64 -18.15
C LEU A 8 1.84 -24.20 -16.94
N PHE A 9 3.15 -24.10 -17.14
CA PHE A 9 4.06 -23.50 -16.18
C PHE A 9 3.52 -22.09 -15.89
N LEU A 10 2.91 -21.93 -14.72
CA LEU A 10 2.50 -20.65 -14.15
C LEU A 10 3.76 -19.78 -14.07
N LEU A 11 4.02 -19.05 -15.15
CA LEU A 11 4.83 -17.85 -15.13
C LEU A 11 4.12 -16.90 -14.18
N PHE A 12 4.44 -17.00 -12.88
CA PHE A 12 4.38 -15.87 -11.98
C PHE A 12 5.38 -14.87 -12.53
N VAL A 13 4.98 -14.15 -13.59
CA VAL A 13 5.69 -12.98 -14.06
C VAL A 13 5.63 -12.01 -12.90
N SER A 14 6.67 -12.01 -12.07
CA SER A 14 7.03 -10.88 -11.26
C SER A 14 7.24 -9.74 -12.24
N ILE A 15 6.16 -9.02 -12.57
CA ILE A 15 6.24 -7.75 -13.27
C ILE A 15 6.97 -6.83 -12.30
N SER A 16 8.30 -6.83 -12.41
CA SER A 16 9.14 -5.92 -11.65
C SER A 16 8.85 -4.54 -12.21
N PHE A 17 8.01 -3.78 -11.51
CA PHE A 17 7.75 -2.39 -11.84
C PHE A 17 9.07 -1.62 -11.82
N SER A 18 9.22 -0.62 -12.70
CA SER A 18 10.37 0.28 -12.65
C SER A 18 10.34 1.10 -11.35
N ASN A 19 11.51 1.57 -10.91
CA ASN A 19 11.58 2.54 -9.82
C ASN A 19 10.70 3.76 -10.16
N PHE A 20 10.01 4.29 -9.16
CA PHE A 20 9.25 5.52 -9.35
C PHE A 20 9.18 6.34 -8.07
N THR A 21 8.83 7.60 -8.25
CA THR A 21 8.55 8.55 -7.18
C THR A 21 7.25 9.28 -7.48
N SER A 22 6.57 9.78 -6.44
CA SER A 22 5.34 10.56 -6.57
C SER A 22 5.29 11.60 -5.45
N LYS A 23 4.90 12.83 -5.80
CA LYS A 23 4.54 13.88 -4.85
C LYS A 23 3.02 13.97 -4.78
N GLY A 24 2.48 13.84 -3.57
CA GLY A 24 1.04 13.82 -3.34
C GLY A 24 0.34 12.58 -3.91
N GLY A 25 -0.67 12.11 -3.20
CA GLY A 25 -1.49 10.98 -3.61
C GLY A 25 -2.06 10.26 -2.39
N SER A 26 -2.84 9.21 -2.67
CA SER A 26 -3.26 8.25 -1.67
C SER A 26 -2.81 6.85 -2.06
N MET A 27 -2.73 5.99 -1.07
CA MET A 27 -2.45 4.58 -1.27
C MET A 27 -3.28 3.78 -0.29
N TYR A 28 -3.78 2.63 -0.74
CA TYR A 28 -4.19 1.56 0.17
C TYR A 28 -3.35 0.31 -0.09
N CYS A 29 -3.17 -0.47 0.97
CA CYS A 29 -2.47 -1.74 0.98
C CYS A 29 -3.34 -2.81 1.62
N LEU A 30 -3.22 -4.03 1.11
CA LEU A 30 -3.97 -5.22 1.52
C LEU A 30 -3.02 -6.32 1.97
N LYS A 31 -3.53 -7.26 2.77
CA LYS A 31 -2.79 -8.40 3.34
C LYS A 31 -1.58 -7.92 4.11
N ILE A 32 -1.90 -7.14 5.13
CA ILE A 32 -0.93 -6.45 5.99
C ILE A 32 -0.36 -7.45 6.98
N GLY A 33 0.97 -7.61 6.97
CA GLY A 33 1.68 -8.35 8.01
C GLY A 33 1.88 -7.49 9.27
N LYS A 34 2.31 -8.14 10.36
CA LYS A 34 2.63 -7.44 11.62
C LYS A 34 3.51 -6.21 11.38
N ILE A 35 3.10 -5.10 11.96
CA ILE A 35 3.84 -3.84 11.91
C ILE A 35 5.01 -3.90 12.88
N THR A 36 6.16 -3.47 12.41
CA THR A 36 7.37 -3.26 13.21
C THR A 36 7.64 -1.78 13.28
N GLU A 37 7.64 -1.21 14.49
CA GLU A 37 8.17 0.13 14.72
C GLU A 37 9.70 0.10 14.53
N LEU A 38 10.20 1.08 13.78
CA LEU A 38 11.61 1.30 13.55
C LEU A 38 12.05 2.54 14.37
N ASN A 39 13.33 2.91 14.23
CA ASN A 39 13.83 4.09 14.92
C ASN A 39 13.13 5.37 14.44
N ALA A 40 12.83 6.28 15.38
CA ALA A 40 12.31 7.63 15.12
C ALA A 40 10.88 7.73 14.54
N GLY A 41 9.97 6.84 14.94
CA GLY A 41 8.54 6.92 14.55
C GLY A 41 8.28 6.50 13.09
N ASP A 42 9.19 5.70 12.53
CA ASP A 42 8.98 5.02 11.27
C ASP A 42 8.32 3.65 11.50
N HIS A 43 7.55 3.17 10.55
CA HIS A 43 6.89 1.86 10.64
C HIS A 43 7.16 1.03 9.39
N SER A 44 7.35 -0.28 9.56
CA SER A 44 7.58 -1.21 8.46
C SER A 44 6.66 -2.41 8.56
N PHE A 45 6.11 -2.84 7.41
CA PHE A 45 5.29 -4.04 7.30
C PHE A 45 5.33 -4.63 5.89
N LYS A 46 4.88 -5.88 5.76
CA LYS A 46 4.66 -6.53 4.47
C LYS A 46 3.23 -6.28 4.01
N ALA A 47 3.04 -6.08 2.72
CA ALA A 47 1.73 -6.01 2.08
C ALA A 47 1.69 -6.94 0.87
N GLY A 48 0.59 -7.67 0.69
CA GLY A 48 0.37 -8.49 -0.49
C GLY A 48 0.16 -7.65 -1.75
N LEU A 49 -0.51 -6.50 -1.60
CA LEU A 49 -0.76 -5.54 -2.67
C LEU A 49 -0.82 -4.13 -2.09
N CYS A 50 -0.27 -3.15 -2.79
CA CYS A 50 -0.57 -1.75 -2.57
C CYS A 50 -0.98 -1.10 -3.90
N ARG A 51 -2.11 -0.40 -3.90
CA ARG A 51 -2.55 0.45 -5.00
C ARG A 51 -2.31 1.89 -4.63
N ILE A 52 -1.62 2.58 -5.52
CA ILE A 52 -1.15 3.94 -5.36
C ILE A 52 -1.88 4.77 -6.39
N THR A 53 -2.56 5.81 -5.94
CA THR A 53 -3.36 6.67 -6.80
C THR A 53 -2.90 8.10 -6.65
N THR A 54 -2.64 8.73 -7.79
CA THR A 54 -2.32 10.16 -7.91
C THR A 54 -3.41 10.86 -8.70
N THR A 55 -3.30 12.18 -8.88
CA THR A 55 -4.25 12.94 -9.71
C THR A 55 -4.29 12.50 -11.18
N SER A 56 -3.22 11.87 -11.67
CA SER A 56 -3.04 11.55 -13.09
C SER A 56 -2.77 10.09 -13.39
N ASN A 57 -2.35 9.29 -12.40
CA ASN A 57 -1.90 7.92 -12.63
C ASN A 57 -2.28 7.00 -11.47
N GLU A 58 -2.38 5.72 -11.80
CA GLU A 58 -2.52 4.65 -10.83
C GLU A 58 -1.40 3.63 -11.02
N LYS A 59 -0.88 3.11 -9.91
CA LYS A 59 0.18 2.09 -9.90
C LYS A 59 -0.18 1.01 -8.89
N VAL A 60 0.12 -0.23 -9.22
CA VAL A 60 -0.07 -1.38 -8.32
C VAL A 60 1.28 -2.02 -8.09
N VAL A 61 1.63 -2.26 -6.82
CA VAL A 61 2.80 -3.04 -6.45
C VAL A 61 2.37 -4.22 -5.60
N LYS A 62 3.02 -5.38 -5.77
CA LYS A 62 2.65 -6.63 -5.09
C LYS A 62 3.81 -7.16 -4.26
N ASN A 63 3.48 -7.90 -3.20
CA ASN A 63 4.43 -8.53 -2.27
C ASN A 63 5.53 -7.59 -1.76
N VAL A 64 5.13 -6.36 -1.40
CA VAL A 64 6.02 -5.23 -1.13
C VAL A 64 6.28 -5.08 0.36
N THR A 65 7.46 -4.58 0.73
CA THR A 65 7.66 -4.03 2.08
C THR A 65 7.32 -2.54 2.05
N VAL A 66 6.34 -2.14 2.84
CA VAL A 66 6.01 -0.73 3.05
C VAL A 66 6.82 -0.20 4.23
N ILE A 67 7.36 1.00 4.07
CA ILE A 67 8.04 1.75 5.11
C ILE A 67 7.33 3.12 5.19
N GLN A 68 6.50 3.31 6.20
CA GLN A 68 6.00 4.64 6.55
C GLN A 68 7.13 5.42 7.22
N LYS A 69 7.40 6.61 6.71
CA LYS A 69 8.42 7.52 7.21
C LYS A 69 7.76 8.63 8.01
N GLY A 70 7.97 8.62 9.32
CA GLY A 70 7.37 9.51 10.32
C GLY A 70 5.89 9.26 10.62
N GLY A 71 5.39 9.99 11.62
CA GLY A 71 4.00 9.91 12.08
C GLY A 71 3.76 8.71 12.99
N TYR A 72 2.49 8.36 13.16
CA TYR A 72 2.02 7.14 13.82
C TYR A 72 1.07 6.43 12.85
N ILE A 73 0.97 5.10 12.90
CA ILE A 73 -0.06 4.37 12.17
C ILE A 73 -1.29 4.29 13.06
N ALA A 74 -2.39 4.93 12.68
CA ALA A 74 -3.66 4.84 13.39
C ALA A 74 -4.18 3.40 13.35
N ASP A 75 -3.95 2.65 14.42
CA ASP A 75 -4.09 1.19 14.47
C ASP A 75 -5.26 0.70 15.31
N GLY A 76 -6.06 1.58 15.92
CA GLY A 76 -7.42 1.29 16.42
C GLY A 76 -7.62 -0.02 17.20
N ASN A 77 -6.59 -0.55 17.88
CA ASN A 77 -6.57 -1.91 18.43
C ASN A 77 -6.98 -3.01 17.43
N VAL A 78 -6.40 -3.01 16.23
CA VAL A 78 -6.66 -4.05 15.23
C VAL A 78 -6.16 -5.43 15.65
N ASP A 79 -6.88 -6.47 15.23
CA ASP A 79 -6.37 -7.84 15.23
C ASP A 79 -5.65 -8.11 13.90
N PHE A 80 -4.42 -8.62 13.96
CA PHE A 80 -3.66 -8.98 12.76
C PHE A 80 -4.14 -10.29 12.12
N ASP A 81 -5.06 -11.01 12.75
CA ASP A 81 -5.78 -12.13 12.15
C ASP A 81 -6.93 -11.65 11.24
N ASP A 82 -7.35 -10.39 11.36
CA ASP A 82 -8.34 -9.78 10.46
C ASP A 82 -7.77 -9.52 9.06
N ARG A 83 -8.68 -9.35 8.10
CA ARG A 83 -8.34 -8.90 6.74
C ARG A 83 -8.12 -7.39 6.75
N LEU A 84 -6.94 -6.98 7.20
CA LEU A 84 -6.60 -5.57 7.36
C LEU A 84 -6.34 -4.85 6.04
N VAL A 85 -6.62 -3.55 6.06
CA VAL A 85 -6.28 -2.54 5.06
C VAL A 85 -5.49 -1.45 5.75
N TYR A 86 -4.35 -1.11 5.18
CA TYR A 86 -3.63 0.11 5.54
C TYR A 86 -3.86 1.16 4.45
N GLY A 87 -4.30 2.35 4.82
CA GLY A 87 -4.46 3.46 3.90
C GLY A 87 -3.76 4.71 4.36
N ILE A 88 -3.26 5.51 3.42
CA ILE A 88 -2.51 6.73 3.70
C ILE A 88 -2.69 7.73 2.56
N ALA A 89 -2.96 8.99 2.92
CA ALA A 89 -2.62 10.11 2.05
C ALA A 89 -1.13 10.40 2.27
N TYR A 90 -0.32 10.52 1.22
CA TYR A 90 1.13 10.73 1.38
C TYR A 90 1.57 12.04 0.74
N ASN A 91 2.61 12.66 1.31
CA ASN A 91 3.26 13.82 0.68
C ASN A 91 4.28 13.40 -0.36
N TYR A 92 5.01 12.33 -0.08
CA TYR A 92 6.00 11.77 -0.98
C TYR A 92 5.99 10.25 -0.92
N LEU A 93 6.14 9.62 -2.08
CA LEU A 93 6.22 8.17 -2.22
C LEU A 93 7.44 7.82 -3.08
N LYS A 94 8.17 6.80 -2.68
CA LYS A 94 9.30 6.25 -3.44
C LYS A 94 9.23 4.73 -3.48
N TYR A 95 9.28 4.16 -4.66
CA TYR A 95 9.37 2.71 -4.86
C TYR A 95 10.75 2.32 -5.39
N ASN A 96 11.36 1.33 -4.75
CA ASN A 96 12.59 0.69 -5.20
C ASN A 96 12.28 -0.75 -5.60
N SER A 97 12.31 -1.01 -6.90
CA SER A 97 12.05 -2.31 -7.51
C SER A 97 13.07 -3.38 -7.12
N LYS A 98 14.35 -3.02 -7.02
CA LYS A 98 15.44 -3.94 -6.66
C LYS A 98 15.26 -4.52 -5.25
N SER A 99 14.79 -3.71 -4.31
CA SER A 99 14.54 -4.13 -2.93
C SER A 99 13.07 -4.47 -2.64
N ASN A 100 12.19 -4.29 -3.62
CA ASN A 100 10.73 -4.30 -3.49
C ASN A 100 10.24 -3.54 -2.24
N LYS A 101 10.77 -2.34 -2.02
CA LYS A 101 10.44 -1.45 -0.90
C LYS A 101 9.69 -0.23 -1.39
N LEU A 102 8.59 0.08 -0.72
CA LEU A 102 7.78 1.26 -0.92
C LEU A 102 7.87 2.16 0.30
N PHE A 103 8.38 3.36 0.13
CA PHE A 103 8.55 4.35 1.19
C PHE A 103 7.46 5.40 1.07
N ALA A 104 6.58 5.47 2.06
CA ALA A 104 5.49 6.45 2.14
C ALA A 104 5.81 7.47 3.22
N TYR A 105 5.98 8.73 2.83
CA TYR A 105 6.38 9.80 3.73
C TYR A 105 5.15 10.63 4.11
N VAL A 106 4.92 10.77 5.42
CA VAL A 106 3.88 11.68 5.95
C VAL A 106 4.28 13.15 5.86
N PHE A 107 5.50 13.46 5.40
CA PHE A 107 6.05 14.79 5.16
C PHE A 107 6.75 14.85 3.78
N ASP A 108 7.04 16.04 3.25
CA ASP A 108 7.92 16.17 2.07
C ASP A 108 9.39 16.16 2.51
N PRO A 109 10.18 15.10 2.22
CA PRO A 109 11.58 15.02 2.63
C PRO A 109 12.49 16.03 1.92
N TYR A 110 12.01 16.71 0.87
CA TYR A 110 12.74 17.74 0.13
C TYR A 110 12.28 19.16 0.48
N ASN A 111 11.20 19.31 1.24
CA ASN A 111 10.71 20.61 1.68
C ASN A 111 10.24 20.55 3.14
N PRO A 112 11.17 20.66 4.11
CA PRO A 112 10.86 20.52 5.53
C PRO A 112 9.95 21.63 6.10
N ASN A 113 9.74 22.70 5.35
CA ASN A 113 8.86 23.80 5.74
C ASN A 113 7.37 23.49 5.51
N ILE A 114 7.07 22.46 4.70
CA ILE A 114 5.70 22.02 4.46
C ILE A 114 5.34 20.96 5.51
N LYS A 115 4.72 21.41 6.61
CA LYS A 115 4.20 20.56 7.69
C LYS A 115 2.79 20.03 7.39
N VAL A 116 2.55 19.53 6.18
CA VAL A 116 1.26 18.90 5.86
C VAL A 116 1.29 17.52 6.50
N ILE A 117 0.85 17.39 7.74
CA ILE A 117 0.69 16.07 8.36
C ILE A 117 -0.44 15.38 7.63
N THR A 118 -0.19 14.19 7.10
CA THR A 118 -1.20 13.42 6.41
C THR A 118 -1.84 12.39 7.33
N ASN A 119 -3.10 12.08 7.05
CA ASN A 119 -3.83 11.04 7.76
C ASN A 119 -3.53 9.66 7.16
N ASN A 120 -3.54 8.66 8.02
CA ASN A 120 -3.48 7.26 7.66
C ASN A 120 -4.45 6.47 8.55
N PHE A 121 -4.66 5.21 8.21
CA PHE A 121 -5.40 4.26 9.01
C PHE A 121 -4.89 2.83 8.78
N LEU A 122 -5.14 1.99 9.76
CA LEU A 122 -5.06 0.55 9.69
C LEU A 122 -6.34 0.00 10.31
N ALA A 123 -7.15 -0.68 9.49
CA ALA A 123 -8.47 -1.13 9.91
C ALA A 123 -8.88 -2.41 9.17
N PRO A 124 -9.90 -3.16 9.67
CA PRO A 124 -10.55 -4.22 8.92
C PRO A 124 -11.08 -3.71 7.57
N ALA A 125 -10.99 -4.54 6.52
CA ALA A 125 -11.43 -4.17 5.18
C ALA A 125 -12.92 -3.82 5.06
N GLU A 126 -13.75 -4.35 5.96
CA GLU A 126 -15.17 -4.02 6.05
C GLU A 126 -15.43 -2.55 6.41
N ASN A 127 -14.50 -1.88 7.09
CA ASN A 127 -14.63 -0.48 7.48
C ASN A 127 -14.06 0.49 6.43
N ILE A 128 -13.72 0.03 5.22
CA ILE A 128 -13.02 0.86 4.23
C ILE A 128 -13.81 2.11 3.81
N GLU A 129 -15.15 2.05 3.85
CA GLU A 129 -16.01 3.17 3.47
C GLU A 129 -15.82 4.39 4.38
N ASP A 130 -15.49 4.15 5.66
CA ASP A 130 -15.23 5.18 6.67
C ASP A 130 -13.94 5.98 6.42
N TYR A 131 -13.08 5.52 5.51
CA TYR A 131 -11.75 6.10 5.25
C TYR A 131 -11.55 6.57 3.81
N THR A 132 -12.63 6.68 3.04
CA THR A 132 -12.58 7.10 1.63
C THR A 132 -12.10 8.55 1.44
N ASP A 133 -12.26 9.40 2.45
CA ASP A 133 -11.74 10.77 2.51
C ASP A 133 -10.20 10.80 2.59
N ILE A 134 -9.59 9.88 3.35
CA ILE A 134 -8.13 9.68 3.40
C ILE A 134 -7.64 9.15 2.04
N LEU A 135 -8.42 8.30 1.39
CA LEU A 135 -8.09 7.74 0.09
C LEU A 135 -8.46 8.63 -1.12
N SER A 136 -8.87 9.88 -0.89
CA SER A 136 -9.54 10.79 -1.84
C SER A 136 -8.91 11.03 -3.23
N TYR A 137 -7.67 10.64 -3.50
CA TYR A 137 -7.10 10.72 -4.85
C TYR A 137 -7.70 9.65 -5.78
N ARG A 138 -8.89 9.93 -6.34
CA ARG A 138 -9.59 9.05 -7.30
C ARG A 138 -9.77 7.61 -6.80
N PHE A 139 -9.95 7.41 -5.50
CA PHE A 139 -10.30 6.10 -4.97
C PHE A 139 -11.54 5.55 -5.68
N ASN A 140 -11.45 4.29 -6.09
CA ASN A 140 -12.54 3.57 -6.74
C ASN A 140 -12.83 2.31 -5.95
N TYR A 141 -14.03 2.25 -5.38
CA TYR A 141 -14.46 1.14 -4.53
C TYR A 141 -14.52 -0.20 -5.29
N ASN A 142 -14.99 -0.20 -6.54
CA ASN A 142 -15.06 -1.42 -7.35
C ASN A 142 -13.65 -1.98 -7.62
N THR A 143 -12.68 -1.11 -7.87
CA THR A 143 -11.27 -1.51 -8.00
C THR A 143 -10.74 -2.07 -6.67
N PHE A 144 -11.08 -1.46 -5.54
CA PHE A 144 -10.72 -1.99 -4.22
C PHE A 144 -11.29 -3.39 -3.98
N VAL A 145 -12.58 -3.62 -4.28
CA VAL A 145 -13.21 -4.95 -4.16
C VAL A 145 -12.51 -5.97 -5.07
N SER A 146 -12.16 -5.59 -6.29
CA SER A 146 -11.39 -6.46 -7.19
C SER A 146 -10.02 -6.81 -6.63
N ASP A 147 -9.31 -5.85 -6.04
CA ASP A 147 -8.01 -6.07 -5.43
C ASP A 147 -8.12 -6.97 -4.19
N TYR A 148 -9.11 -6.70 -3.34
CA TYR A 148 -9.43 -7.49 -2.15
C TYR A 148 -9.60 -8.97 -2.51
N ASN A 149 -10.49 -9.27 -3.46
CA ASN A 149 -10.76 -10.64 -3.92
C ASN A 149 -9.55 -11.30 -4.61
N SER A 150 -8.58 -10.50 -5.07
CA SER A 150 -7.36 -11.04 -5.71
C SER A 150 -6.27 -11.42 -4.72
N VAL A 151 -6.37 -10.95 -3.47
CA VAL A 151 -5.30 -11.06 -2.45
C VAL A 151 -5.74 -11.92 -1.26
N TYR A 152 -7.03 -11.89 -0.90
CA TYR A 152 -7.67 -12.68 0.14
C TYR A 152 -8.59 -13.75 -0.47
#